data_AF-A0A1P8UWL4-F1
#
_entry.id   AF-A0A1P8UWL4-F1
#
_cell.length_a   1.000
_cell.length_b   1.000
_cell.length_c   1.000
_cell.angle_alpha   90.00
_cell.angle_beta   90.00
_cell.angle_gamma   90.00
#
_symmetry.space_group_name_H-M   'P 1'
#
loop_
_entity.id
_entity.type
_entity.pdbx_description
1 polymer ?
#
loop_
_entity_poly.entity_id
_entity_poly.type
_entity_poly.pdbx_seq_one_letter_code
_entity_poly.pdbx_strand_id
1 'polypeptide(L)'
;MVIGNIADTLTRGVENVADTLTSPFTEPVIRLGVTGLSRAGKTVFITSLVANLMDRGRMPQLVAEAEGRILAAYLQPQPDDTMPRFDYETHLAALTASAPHWPDSTRAVSQLRLSLKIRPTGLLAGISGARKLHLDIVDYPGEWLLDLGLMDKSYAEWAEDTLTRMQHRPGGTQYLEMARAEDSTQGLDEVRAKALASAFTKALQTARAAGFSDCTPGRFLLPGEKEGSPVLTFAPLPKPSDPPRKSLWREMERRFEAYKSQIVKPFFRDHFSRIDRQVVLVDALGAIHAGPAAMEDLRRTMADILTAFRPGGNAFLSSLLLGKRVEKILFAATKADHLHHSQHARLTAIMEALTREARDRARFAGAETGAMSIAALRATVEETLPHDGRRLDCVRGTLLTDDGTRGREAAFYPGELPQDPARLLGPAREGAESWLDNDYAIMRFAPAALSLKPGEGPPHIRLDRAAQFLIGDRL
;
A
#
# COMPACT_ATOMS: atom_id res chain seq x y z
N MET A 1 14.78 60.84 0.44
CA MET A 1 14.86 59.37 0.64
C MET A 1 13.59 58.97 1.40
N VAL A 2 12.93 57.86 1.06
CA VAL A 2 11.54 57.49 1.48
C VAL A 2 10.39 58.08 0.63
N ILE A 3 10.38 57.79 -0.68
CA ILE A 3 9.14 57.75 -1.52
C ILE A 3 9.16 56.53 -2.48
N GLY A 4 10.32 55.92 -2.74
CA GLY A 4 10.47 54.80 -3.70
C GLY A 4 10.00 53.40 -3.27
N ASN A 5 9.74 53.13 -1.99
CA ASN A 5 9.42 51.75 -1.52
C ASN A 5 7.93 51.43 -1.40
N ILE A 6 7.03 52.42 -1.54
CA ILE A 6 5.57 52.17 -1.45
C ILE A 6 4.99 51.82 -2.82
N ALA A 7 5.57 52.33 -3.91
CA ALA A 7 5.13 52.03 -5.27
C ALA A 7 5.43 50.57 -5.67
N ASP A 8 6.56 50.01 -5.24
CA ASP A 8 7.01 48.65 -5.61
C ASP A 8 6.29 47.51 -4.86
N THR A 9 5.67 47.83 -3.72
CA THR A 9 4.95 46.86 -2.88
C THR A 9 3.48 46.76 -3.31
N LEU A 10 2.92 47.81 -3.92
CA LEU A 10 1.55 47.80 -4.45
C LEU A 10 1.44 47.08 -5.80
N THR A 11 2.47 47.14 -6.66
CA THR A 11 2.47 46.43 -7.96
C THR A 11 2.61 44.92 -7.80
N ARG A 12 3.40 44.43 -6.84
CA ARG A 12 3.52 42.97 -6.55
C ARG A 12 2.31 42.39 -5.80
N GLY A 13 1.50 43.23 -5.17
CA GLY A 13 0.24 42.80 -4.55
C GLY A 13 -0.90 42.62 -5.56
N VAL A 14 -0.84 43.27 -6.73
CA VAL A 14 -1.90 43.22 -7.74
C VAL A 14 -1.70 42.05 -8.72
N GLU A 15 -0.47 41.62 -8.99
CA GLU A 15 -0.21 40.43 -9.82
C GLU A 15 -0.69 39.13 -9.13
N ASN A 16 -0.56 39.01 -7.81
CA ASN A 16 -1.04 37.83 -7.07
C ASN A 16 -2.56 37.79 -6.86
N VAL A 17 -3.25 38.94 -6.95
CA VAL A 17 -4.72 39.00 -6.86
C VAL A 17 -5.37 38.84 -8.23
N ALA A 18 -4.67 39.14 -9.32
CA ALA A 18 -5.14 38.94 -10.69
C ALA A 18 -5.25 37.45 -11.07
N ASP A 19 -4.39 36.57 -10.55
CA ASP A 19 -4.50 35.11 -10.73
C ASP A 19 -5.64 34.48 -9.91
N THR A 20 -6.20 35.20 -8.94
CA THR A 20 -7.27 34.68 -8.08
C THR A 20 -8.68 35.00 -8.61
N LEU A 21 -8.80 35.80 -9.69
CA LEU A 21 -10.08 36.33 -10.15
C LEU A 21 -10.45 36.03 -11.62
N THR A 22 -9.71 35.14 -12.28
CA THR A 22 -10.11 34.57 -13.59
C THR A 22 -10.85 33.23 -13.45
N SER A 23 -12.17 33.31 -13.22
CA SER A 23 -13.18 32.40 -13.79
C SER A 23 -13.20 30.90 -13.35
N PRO A 24 -14.33 30.19 -13.51
CA PRO A 24 -14.88 29.21 -12.55
C PRO A 24 -14.36 27.77 -12.71
N PHE A 25 -13.13 27.58 -13.20
CA PHE A 25 -12.56 26.25 -13.41
C PHE A 25 -11.34 26.06 -12.51
N THR A 26 -11.57 25.65 -11.26
CA THR A 26 -10.51 25.04 -10.44
C THR A 26 -9.89 23.89 -11.24
N GLU A 27 -8.58 23.95 -11.49
CA GLU A 27 -7.86 22.88 -12.18
C GLU A 27 -8.16 21.55 -11.44
N PRO A 28 -8.71 20.53 -12.14
CA PRO A 28 -9.14 19.30 -11.48
C PRO A 28 -7.95 18.61 -10.80
N VAL A 29 -8.17 18.14 -9.58
CA VAL A 29 -7.20 17.37 -8.81
C VAL A 29 -7.79 15.98 -8.57
N ILE A 30 -6.98 14.94 -8.80
CA ILE A 30 -7.25 13.57 -8.38
C ILE A 30 -6.25 13.22 -7.30
N ARG A 31 -6.72 12.84 -6.12
CA ARG A 31 -5.89 12.30 -5.04
C ARG A 31 -5.88 10.78 -5.12
N LEU A 32 -4.76 10.23 -5.54
CA LEU A 32 -4.47 8.80 -5.60
C LEU A 32 -3.77 8.36 -4.32
N GLY A 33 -4.48 7.65 -3.45
CA GLY A 33 -3.89 6.93 -2.34
C GLY A 33 -3.16 5.68 -2.83
N VAL A 34 -1.90 5.52 -2.43
CA VAL A 34 -1.12 4.33 -2.71
C VAL A 34 -0.75 3.68 -1.39
N THR A 35 -1.15 2.43 -1.23
CA THR A 35 -0.85 1.65 -0.04
C THR A 35 -0.47 0.23 -0.42
N GLY A 36 0.07 -0.54 0.53
CA GLY A 36 0.37 -1.93 0.27
C GLY A 36 0.70 -2.70 1.54
N LEU A 37 0.36 -3.98 1.53
CA LEU A 37 0.65 -4.92 2.62
C LEU A 37 2.06 -5.48 2.45
N SER A 38 2.82 -5.58 3.55
CA SER A 38 4.06 -6.37 3.66
C SER A 38 4.94 -6.43 2.40
N ARG A 39 5.81 -5.42 2.19
CA ARG A 39 6.78 -5.38 1.07
C ARG A 39 6.16 -5.52 -0.34
N ALA A 40 4.93 -5.04 -0.53
CA ALA A 40 4.25 -5.07 -1.83
C ALA A 40 4.88 -4.20 -2.94
N GLY A 41 5.92 -3.41 -2.65
CA GLY A 41 6.64 -2.63 -3.68
C GLY A 41 6.05 -1.24 -3.95
N LYS A 42 5.54 -0.57 -2.92
CA LYS A 42 4.91 0.76 -3.01
C LYS A 42 5.81 1.84 -3.61
N THR A 43 7.03 1.99 -3.09
CA THR A 43 8.02 2.94 -3.61
C THR A 43 8.27 2.69 -5.10
N VAL A 44 8.50 1.44 -5.50
CA VAL A 44 8.72 1.04 -6.90
C VAL A 44 7.50 1.34 -7.77
N PHE A 45 6.28 1.07 -7.27
CA PHE A 45 5.05 1.38 -7.99
C PHE A 45 4.91 2.87 -8.29
N ILE A 46 5.08 3.74 -7.28
CA ILE A 46 4.94 5.19 -7.45
C ILE A 46 6.01 5.70 -8.41
N THR A 47 7.27 5.33 -8.19
CA THR A 47 8.39 5.74 -9.05
C THR A 47 8.16 5.33 -10.50
N SER A 48 7.83 4.05 -10.75
CA SER A 48 7.56 3.57 -12.11
C SER A 48 6.33 4.21 -12.74
N LEU A 49 5.27 4.46 -11.97
CA LEU A 49 4.04 5.07 -12.48
C LEU A 49 4.31 6.50 -12.94
N VAL A 50 5.00 7.29 -12.10
CA VAL A 50 5.37 8.67 -12.41
C VAL A 50 6.30 8.71 -13.62
N ALA A 51 7.33 7.87 -13.63
CA ALA A 51 8.28 7.81 -14.75
C ALA A 51 7.59 7.42 -16.07
N ASN A 52 6.70 6.43 -16.05
CA ASN A 52 5.94 6.03 -17.24
C ASN A 52 4.85 7.04 -17.63
N LEU A 53 4.36 7.88 -16.72
CA LEU A 53 3.46 8.98 -17.08
C LEU A 53 4.20 10.19 -17.64
N MET A 54 5.46 10.41 -17.26
CA MET A 54 6.34 11.43 -17.85
C MET A 54 6.83 11.00 -19.23
N ASP A 55 7.38 9.79 -19.32
CA ASP A 55 7.94 9.16 -20.51
C ASP A 55 7.05 7.99 -20.97
N ARG A 56 6.00 8.32 -21.73
CA ARG A 56 4.83 7.45 -21.98
C ARG A 56 4.96 6.43 -23.11
N GLY A 57 6.14 6.23 -23.67
CA GLY A 57 6.36 5.30 -24.78
C GLY A 57 5.95 3.85 -24.49
N ARG A 58 5.80 3.47 -23.22
CA ARG A 58 5.32 2.14 -22.76
C ARG A 58 3.91 2.17 -22.18
N MET A 59 3.08 3.18 -22.48
CA MET A 59 1.71 3.33 -21.97
C MET A 59 0.60 3.15 -23.01
N PRO A 60 0.66 2.18 -23.96
CA PRO A 60 -0.30 2.08 -25.07
C PRO A 60 -1.71 1.71 -24.61
N GLN A 61 -1.90 1.18 -23.40
CA GLN A 61 -3.23 0.83 -22.88
C GLN A 61 -3.84 1.93 -22.02
N LEU A 62 -3.13 3.06 -21.87
CA LEU A 62 -3.71 4.31 -21.38
C LEU A 62 -4.36 5.00 -22.59
N VAL A 63 -5.69 4.99 -22.65
CA VAL A 63 -6.45 5.42 -23.84
C VAL A 63 -6.07 6.85 -24.27
N ALA A 64 -5.92 7.76 -23.30
CA ALA A 64 -5.52 9.14 -23.57
C ALA A 64 -4.11 9.26 -24.18
N GLU A 65 -3.19 8.35 -23.87
CA GLU A 65 -1.88 8.32 -24.50
C GLU A 65 -1.96 7.71 -25.91
N ALA A 66 -2.69 6.60 -26.07
CA ALA A 66 -2.89 5.96 -27.37
C ALA A 66 -3.53 6.91 -28.40
N GLU A 67 -4.39 7.82 -27.94
CA GLU A 67 -5.04 8.87 -28.74
C GLU A 67 -4.18 10.16 -28.86
N GLY A 68 -2.98 10.19 -28.29
CA GLY A 68 -2.07 11.33 -28.32
C GLY A 68 -2.63 12.58 -27.62
N ARG A 69 -3.50 12.42 -26.61
CA ARG A 69 -4.17 13.52 -25.90
C ARG A 69 -3.36 14.06 -24.73
N ILE A 70 -2.45 13.27 -24.17
CA ILE A 70 -1.55 13.75 -23.10
C ILE A 70 -0.40 14.53 -23.76
N LEU A 71 -0.49 15.85 -23.71
CA LEU A 71 0.46 16.76 -24.37
C LEU A 71 1.77 16.90 -23.58
N ALA A 72 1.67 16.90 -22.25
CA ALA A 72 2.82 17.00 -21.35
C ALA A 72 2.48 16.42 -19.98
N ALA A 73 3.51 15.93 -19.29
CA ALA A 73 3.45 15.49 -17.91
C ALA A 73 4.71 15.97 -17.19
N TYR A 74 4.57 16.64 -16.05
CA TYR A 74 5.70 17.21 -15.31
C TYR A 74 5.42 17.27 -13.82
N LEU A 75 6.48 17.19 -13.02
CA LEU A 75 6.39 17.36 -11.58
C LEU A 75 6.13 18.83 -11.24
N GLN A 76 5.28 19.04 -10.24
CA GLN A 76 5.00 20.35 -9.69
C GLN A 76 5.16 20.30 -8.17
N PRO A 77 5.52 21.42 -7.49
CA PRO A 77 5.48 21.47 -6.04
C PRO A 77 4.12 20.97 -5.51
N GLN A 78 4.19 20.12 -4.48
CA GLN A 78 2.98 19.62 -3.82
C GLN A 78 2.30 20.76 -3.03
N PRO A 79 0.98 20.68 -2.78
CA PRO A 79 0.23 21.77 -2.16
C PRO A 79 0.33 21.86 -0.63
N ASP A 80 0.89 20.84 0.03
CA ASP A 80 0.94 20.74 1.49
C ASP A 80 2.38 20.76 1.99
N ASP A 81 2.79 21.90 2.55
CA ASP A 81 4.15 22.12 3.08
C ASP A 81 4.42 21.38 4.40
N THR A 82 3.40 20.78 5.01
CA THR A 82 3.55 20.02 6.27
C THR A 82 3.79 18.53 6.03
N MET A 83 3.58 18.06 4.80
CA MET A 83 3.83 16.66 4.43
C MET A 83 5.20 16.49 3.75
N PRO A 84 5.95 15.43 4.08
CA PRO A 84 7.15 15.08 3.32
C PRO A 84 6.85 14.87 1.83
N ARG A 85 7.74 15.38 0.96
CA ARG A 85 7.70 15.07 -0.48
C ARG A 85 8.25 13.67 -0.71
N PHE A 86 7.60 12.90 -1.58
CA PHE A 86 8.09 11.62 -2.06
C PHE A 86 9.38 11.83 -2.86
N ASP A 87 10.44 11.12 -2.48
CA ASP A 87 11.80 11.29 -3.03
C ASP A 87 11.96 10.59 -4.39
N TYR A 88 11.16 11.03 -5.36
CA TYR A 88 11.06 10.45 -6.69
C TYR A 88 12.42 10.36 -7.39
N GLU A 89 13.21 11.43 -7.34
CA GLU A 89 14.48 11.52 -8.04
C GLU A 89 15.48 10.48 -7.53
N THR A 90 15.64 10.36 -6.20
CA THR A 90 16.53 9.36 -5.60
C THR A 90 16.06 7.94 -5.90
N HIS A 91 14.75 7.69 -5.80
CA HIS A 91 14.20 6.36 -6.08
C HIS A 91 14.34 5.97 -7.56
N LEU A 92 14.14 6.90 -8.49
CA LEU A 92 14.36 6.64 -9.91
C LEU A 92 15.84 6.35 -10.17
N ALA A 93 16.74 7.16 -9.62
CA ALA A 93 18.18 6.97 -9.77
C ALA A 93 18.64 5.58 -9.27
N ALA A 94 18.10 5.10 -8.15
CA ALA A 94 18.39 3.76 -7.63
C ALA A 94 17.98 2.63 -8.61
N LEU A 95 16.85 2.80 -9.31
CA LEU A 95 16.32 1.82 -10.26
C LEU A 95 16.99 1.89 -11.64
N THR A 96 17.48 3.06 -12.05
CA THR A 96 18.09 3.28 -13.37
C THR A 96 19.62 3.40 -13.34
N ALA A 97 20.25 3.22 -12.17
CA ALA A 97 21.71 3.21 -12.04
C ALA A 97 22.36 2.09 -12.86
N SER A 98 23.66 2.23 -13.15
CA SER A 98 24.46 1.17 -13.79
C SER A 98 24.50 -0.11 -12.96
N ALA A 99 24.50 0.04 -11.63
CA ALA A 99 24.31 -1.03 -10.65
C ALA A 99 22.99 -0.79 -9.89
N PRO A 100 21.84 -1.17 -10.47
CA PRO A 100 20.55 -0.80 -9.89
C PRO A 100 20.23 -1.66 -8.66
N HIS A 101 19.56 -1.04 -7.69
CA HIS A 101 19.10 -1.67 -6.46
C HIS A 101 17.67 -1.24 -6.13
N TRP A 102 16.97 -2.04 -5.33
CA TRP A 102 15.63 -1.66 -4.87
C TRP A 102 15.74 -0.46 -3.92
N PRO A 103 14.90 0.58 -4.09
CA PRO A 103 14.86 1.71 -3.15
C PRO A 103 14.31 1.28 -1.80
N ASP A 104 14.67 2.02 -0.76
CA ASP A 104 14.18 1.79 0.59
C ASP A 104 12.65 1.92 0.69
N SER A 105 12.07 1.14 1.60
CA SER A 105 10.65 1.25 1.90
C SER A 105 10.35 2.54 2.66
N THR A 106 9.32 3.26 2.23
CA THR A 106 8.81 4.45 2.93
C THR A 106 8.34 4.10 4.34
N ARG A 107 8.77 4.90 5.33
CA ARG A 107 8.47 4.72 6.77
C ARG A 107 7.42 5.70 7.30
N ALA A 108 7.05 6.69 6.49
CA ALA A 108 6.11 7.75 6.83
C ALA A 108 5.23 8.08 5.60
N VAL A 109 4.23 8.92 5.82
CA VAL A 109 3.41 9.45 4.74
C VAL A 109 4.26 10.38 3.88
N SER A 110 4.11 10.31 2.56
CA SER A 110 4.68 11.30 1.66
C SER A 110 3.76 11.56 0.48
N GLN A 111 3.96 12.70 -0.19
CA GLN A 111 3.15 13.08 -1.34
C GLN A 111 4.01 13.49 -2.54
N LEU A 112 3.46 13.33 -3.74
CA LEU A 112 3.98 13.92 -4.98
C LEU A 112 2.83 14.51 -5.77
N ARG A 113 3.08 15.61 -6.50
CA ARG A 113 2.15 16.12 -7.50
C ARG A 113 2.72 15.97 -8.91
N LEU A 114 1.98 15.27 -9.76
CA LEU A 114 2.21 15.21 -11.20
C LEU A 114 1.12 16.02 -11.92
N SER A 115 1.52 16.91 -12.81
CA SER A 115 0.62 17.73 -13.60
C SER A 115 0.60 17.25 -15.05
N LEU A 116 -0.61 17.01 -15.57
CA LEU A 116 -0.87 16.53 -16.92
C LEU A 116 -1.53 17.65 -17.73
N LYS A 117 -0.94 18.01 -18.87
CA LYS A 117 -1.57 18.90 -19.86
C LYS A 117 -2.26 18.03 -20.90
N ILE A 118 -3.56 18.21 -21.05
CA ILE A 118 -4.42 17.26 -21.74
C ILE A 118 -5.25 17.98 -22.80
N ARG A 119 -5.33 17.39 -23.99
CA ARG A 119 -6.26 17.81 -25.04
C ARG A 119 -7.68 17.36 -24.68
N PRO A 120 -8.67 18.28 -24.62
CA PRO A 120 -10.06 17.92 -24.36
C PRO A 120 -10.64 17.07 -25.50
N THR A 121 -11.73 16.35 -25.21
CA THR A 121 -12.46 15.51 -26.16
C THR A 121 -13.88 16.07 -26.41
N GLY A 122 -14.53 15.60 -27.48
CA GLY A 122 -15.90 15.98 -27.84
C GLY A 122 -16.02 17.10 -28.87
N LEU A 123 -17.25 17.46 -29.23
CA LEU A 123 -17.58 18.37 -30.35
C LEU A 123 -16.99 19.79 -30.20
N LEU A 124 -16.66 20.21 -28.98
CA LEU A 124 -16.08 21.53 -28.68
C LEU A 124 -14.56 21.50 -28.45
N ALA A 125 -13.91 20.34 -28.64
CA ALA A 125 -12.48 20.16 -28.37
C ALA A 125 -11.58 21.12 -29.17
N GLY A 126 -12.02 21.55 -30.36
CA GLY A 126 -11.29 22.53 -31.18
C GLY A 126 -11.36 23.97 -30.67
N ILE A 127 -12.30 24.27 -29.75
CA ILE A 127 -12.52 25.61 -29.19
C ILE A 127 -11.98 25.69 -27.76
N SER A 128 -12.10 24.62 -26.98
CA SER A 128 -11.52 24.52 -25.64
C SER A 128 -10.01 24.25 -25.73
N GLY A 129 -9.20 25.14 -25.16
CA GLY A 129 -7.75 24.93 -25.04
C GLY A 129 -7.40 23.70 -24.20
N ALA A 130 -6.12 23.31 -24.23
CA ALA A 130 -5.63 22.23 -23.39
C ALA A 130 -5.87 22.53 -21.90
N ARG A 131 -6.39 21.55 -21.15
CA ARG A 131 -6.64 21.67 -19.71
C ARG A 131 -5.52 21.04 -18.90
N LYS A 132 -5.32 21.52 -17.68
CA LYS A 132 -4.42 20.89 -16.71
C LYS A 132 -5.20 19.97 -15.78
N LEU A 133 -4.66 18.80 -15.49
CA LEU A 133 -5.13 17.88 -14.46
C LEU A 133 -3.97 17.62 -13.50
N HIS A 134 -4.22 17.75 -12.20
CA HIS A 134 -3.25 17.38 -11.18
C HIS A 134 -3.56 15.99 -10.63
N LEU A 135 -2.51 15.17 -10.54
CA LEU A 135 -2.52 13.89 -9.86
C LEU A 135 -1.67 14.02 -8.59
N ASP A 136 -2.34 14.10 -7.45
CA ASP A 136 -1.71 14.07 -6.14
C ASP A 136 -1.58 12.60 -5.69
N ILE A 137 -0.36 12.07 -5.68
CA ILE A 137 -0.08 10.69 -5.25
C ILE A 137 0.34 10.73 -3.79
N VAL A 138 -0.45 10.09 -2.92
CA VAL A 138 -0.20 10.01 -1.48
C VAL A 138 0.27 8.61 -1.13
N ASP A 139 1.53 8.49 -0.74
CA ASP A 139 2.15 7.28 -0.22
C ASP A 139 1.89 7.18 1.29
N TYR A 140 1.27 6.09 1.75
CA TYR A 140 1.20 5.79 3.17
C TYR A 140 1.29 4.28 3.48
N PRO A 141 1.76 3.89 4.69
CA PRO A 141 1.86 2.49 5.08
C PRO A 141 0.51 1.76 5.11
N GLY A 142 0.45 0.54 4.59
CA GLY A 142 -0.79 -0.26 4.57
C GLY A 142 -1.18 -0.77 5.95
N GLU A 143 -0.19 -0.98 6.80
CA GLU A 143 -0.37 -1.35 8.21
C GLU A 143 -1.25 -0.33 8.95
N TRP A 144 -1.27 0.93 8.51
CA TRP A 144 -2.06 1.99 9.12
C TRP A 144 -3.55 1.93 8.76
N LEU A 145 -3.91 1.27 7.65
CA LEU A 145 -5.31 0.99 7.31
C LEU A 145 -5.90 -0.07 8.23
N LEU A 146 -5.09 -1.03 8.65
CA LEU A 146 -5.50 -2.12 9.53
C LEU A 146 -5.96 -1.60 10.88
N ASP A 147 -5.36 -0.51 11.34
CA ASP A 147 -5.71 0.14 12.61
C ASP A 147 -7.16 0.66 12.63
N LEU A 148 -7.82 0.77 11.48
CA LEU A 148 -9.22 1.12 11.47
C LEU A 148 -10.11 0.03 12.04
N GLY A 149 -9.71 -1.24 11.90
CA GLY A 149 -10.40 -2.36 12.55
C GLY A 149 -10.36 -2.27 14.08
N LEU A 150 -9.48 -1.44 14.66
CA LEU A 150 -9.42 -1.17 16.09
C LEU A 150 -10.47 -0.15 16.55
N MET A 151 -11.03 0.65 15.63
CA MET A 151 -11.93 1.75 16.01
C MET A 151 -13.22 1.25 16.65
N ASP A 152 -13.71 0.09 16.22
CA ASP A 152 -14.94 -0.53 16.71
C ASP A 152 -14.71 -1.58 17.80
N LYS A 153 -13.45 -1.77 18.23
CA LYS A 153 -13.09 -2.72 19.30
C LYS A 153 -12.81 -1.98 20.60
N SER A 154 -13.27 -2.55 21.70
CA SER A 154 -12.75 -2.24 23.03
C SER A 154 -11.36 -2.83 23.21
N TYR A 155 -10.59 -2.32 24.18
CA TYR A 155 -9.29 -2.90 24.53
C TYR A 155 -9.40 -4.39 24.90
N ALA A 156 -10.45 -4.79 25.63
CA ALA A 156 -10.66 -6.17 26.05
C ALA A 156 -10.83 -7.11 24.85
N GLU A 157 -11.71 -6.76 23.90
CA GLU A 157 -11.94 -7.55 22.68
C GLU A 157 -10.67 -7.63 21.83
N TRP A 158 -10.01 -6.48 21.62
CA TRP A 158 -8.76 -6.45 20.86
C TRP A 158 -7.66 -7.28 21.52
N ALA A 159 -7.51 -7.21 22.85
CA ALA A 159 -6.49 -7.96 23.57
C ALA A 159 -6.73 -9.46 23.50
N GLU A 160 -7.96 -9.92 23.74
CA GLU A 160 -8.33 -11.33 23.64
C GLU A 160 -8.13 -11.90 22.23
N ASP A 161 -8.61 -11.19 21.22
CA ASP A 161 -8.43 -11.55 19.82
C ASP A 161 -6.93 -11.67 19.47
N THR A 162 -6.13 -10.68 19.90
CA THR A 162 -4.70 -10.62 19.58
C THR A 162 -3.93 -11.75 20.27
N LEU A 163 -4.20 -12.00 21.55
CA LEU A 163 -3.59 -13.10 22.30
C LEU A 163 -3.95 -14.46 21.70
N THR A 164 -5.19 -14.64 21.23
CA THR A 164 -5.62 -15.87 20.55
C THR A 164 -4.86 -16.08 19.24
N ARG A 165 -4.71 -15.02 18.42
CA ARG A 165 -3.94 -15.12 17.16
C ARG A 165 -2.46 -15.41 17.40
N MET A 166 -1.88 -14.83 18.45
CA MET A 166 -0.47 -15.04 18.77
C MET A 166 -0.12 -16.50 19.10
N GLN A 167 -1.08 -17.33 19.50
CA GLN A 167 -0.83 -18.76 19.78
C GLN A 167 -0.33 -19.52 18.54
N HIS A 168 -0.72 -19.06 17.35
CA HIS A 168 -0.45 -19.73 16.07
C HIS A 168 0.51 -18.93 15.18
N ARG A 169 1.15 -17.89 15.72
CA ARG A 169 2.04 -16.99 14.96
C ARG A 169 3.50 -17.10 15.42
N PRO A 170 4.47 -17.03 14.49
CA PRO A 170 5.88 -16.93 14.82
C PRO A 170 6.17 -15.76 15.76
N GLY A 171 6.93 -16.00 16.83
CA GLY A 171 7.25 -15.00 17.86
C GLY A 171 6.17 -14.79 18.93
N GLY A 172 4.99 -15.40 18.79
CA GLY A 172 3.88 -15.22 19.74
C GLY A 172 4.09 -15.89 21.10
N THR A 173 4.70 -17.09 21.14
CA THR A 173 4.91 -17.87 22.39
C THR A 173 5.61 -17.06 23.47
N GLN A 174 6.75 -16.41 23.13
CA GLN A 174 7.52 -15.61 24.08
C GLN A 174 6.70 -14.46 24.67
N TYR A 175 5.90 -13.79 23.85
CA TYR A 175 5.05 -12.71 24.32
C TYR A 175 3.90 -13.24 25.19
N LEU A 176 3.27 -14.36 24.80
CA LEU A 176 2.18 -14.97 25.56
C LEU A 176 2.60 -15.42 26.96
N GLU A 177 3.79 -16.00 27.09
CA GLU A 177 4.36 -16.35 28.39
C GLU A 177 4.54 -15.11 29.28
N MET A 178 5.13 -14.05 28.73
CA MET A 178 5.31 -12.79 29.44
C MET A 178 3.98 -12.16 29.86
N ALA A 179 3.01 -12.10 28.94
CA ALA A 179 1.70 -11.49 29.19
C ALA A 179 0.88 -12.28 30.24
N ARG A 180 1.02 -13.61 30.29
CA ARG A 180 0.35 -14.47 31.28
C ARG A 180 1.03 -14.45 32.65
N ALA A 181 2.34 -14.25 32.70
CA ALA A 181 3.08 -14.12 33.96
C ALA A 181 2.91 -12.75 34.63
N GLU A 182 2.49 -11.74 33.86
CA GLU A 182 2.31 -10.38 34.35
C GLU A 182 1.07 -10.25 35.25
N ASP A 183 1.27 -9.86 36.52
CA ASP A 183 0.18 -9.41 37.38
C ASP A 183 -0.29 -8.00 36.97
N SER A 184 -1.23 -7.97 36.03
CA SER A 184 -1.80 -6.74 35.47
C SER A 184 -2.78 -6.01 36.42
N THR A 185 -3.03 -6.54 37.62
CA THR A 185 -3.84 -5.90 38.66
C THR A 185 -3.04 -4.90 39.50
N GLN A 186 -1.70 -5.01 39.50
CA GLN A 186 -0.79 -4.06 40.15
C GLN A 186 -0.81 -2.69 39.47
N GLY A 187 -0.32 -1.67 40.18
CA GLY A 187 -0.16 -0.33 39.61
C GLY A 187 0.81 -0.28 38.42
N LEU A 188 0.69 0.77 37.60
CA LEU A 188 1.60 1.02 36.48
C LEU A 188 3.05 1.12 36.97
N ASP A 189 3.90 0.25 36.42
CA ASP A 189 5.36 0.40 36.38
C ASP A 189 5.77 0.62 34.91
N GLU A 190 6.39 1.77 34.63
CA GLU A 190 6.74 2.16 33.27
C GLU A 190 7.80 1.25 32.64
N VAL A 191 8.69 0.66 33.45
CA VAL A 191 9.72 -0.28 32.97
C VAL A 191 9.06 -1.57 32.49
N ARG A 192 8.12 -2.10 33.28
CA ARG A 192 7.33 -3.30 32.93
C ARG A 192 6.46 -3.05 31.70
N ALA A 193 5.78 -1.92 31.63
CA ALA A 193 4.95 -1.54 30.49
C ALA A 193 5.77 -1.44 29.18
N LYS A 194 6.96 -0.83 29.24
CA LYS A 194 7.88 -0.75 28.09
C LYS A 194 8.40 -2.12 27.67
N ALA A 195 8.72 -2.99 28.63
CA ALA A 195 9.17 -4.34 28.34
C ALA A 195 8.07 -5.15 27.62
N LEU A 196 6.82 -5.07 28.09
CA LEU A 196 5.67 -5.69 27.42
C LEU A 196 5.46 -5.15 26.00
N ALA A 197 5.45 -3.83 25.82
CA ALA A 197 5.25 -3.21 24.50
C ALA A 197 6.38 -3.57 23.52
N SER A 198 7.63 -3.62 24.00
CA SER A 198 8.79 -4.03 23.19
C SER A 198 8.70 -5.51 22.77
N ALA A 199 8.38 -6.41 23.70
CA ALA A 199 8.19 -7.83 23.41
C ALA A 199 7.04 -8.05 22.42
N PHE A 200 5.93 -7.34 22.58
CA PHE A 200 4.80 -7.36 21.66
C PHE A 200 5.20 -6.87 20.26
N THR A 201 5.90 -5.74 20.18
CA THR A 201 6.40 -5.17 18.91
C THR A 201 7.32 -6.16 18.20
N LYS A 202 8.23 -6.81 18.93
CA LYS A 202 9.12 -7.84 18.38
C LYS A 202 8.34 -9.02 17.82
N ALA A 203 7.31 -9.51 18.52
CA ALA A 203 6.45 -10.57 18.02
C ALA A 203 5.72 -10.17 16.72
N LEU A 204 5.23 -8.93 16.62
CA LEU A 204 4.63 -8.40 15.39
C LEU A 204 5.65 -8.33 14.23
N GLN A 205 6.89 -7.93 14.52
CA GLN A 205 7.97 -7.90 13.52
C GLN A 205 8.32 -9.32 13.03
N THR A 206 8.37 -10.30 13.94
CA THR A 206 8.61 -11.71 13.58
C THR A 206 7.48 -12.27 12.72
N ALA A 207 6.22 -12.05 13.11
CA ALA A 207 5.06 -12.48 12.31
C ALA A 207 5.07 -11.85 10.91
N ARG A 208 5.35 -10.54 10.82
CA ARG A 208 5.48 -9.85 9.52
C ARG A 208 6.61 -10.41 8.66
N ALA A 209 7.75 -10.73 9.26
CA ALA A 209 8.88 -11.34 8.55
C ALA A 209 8.53 -12.74 8.00
N ALA A 210 7.63 -13.46 8.69
CA ALA A 210 7.11 -14.76 8.26
C ALA A 210 5.94 -14.67 7.25
N GLY A 211 5.59 -13.49 6.76
CA GLY A 211 4.58 -13.30 5.71
C GLY A 211 3.16 -13.01 6.21
N PHE A 212 2.94 -12.88 7.52
CA PHE A 212 1.64 -12.45 8.05
C PHE A 212 1.39 -10.97 7.71
N SER A 213 0.13 -10.65 7.41
CA SER A 213 -0.36 -9.33 6.97
C SER A 213 -1.08 -8.57 8.08
N ASP A 214 -1.82 -9.25 8.96
CA ASP A 214 -2.51 -8.65 10.10
C ASP A 214 -1.55 -8.45 11.29
N CYS A 215 -0.76 -7.38 11.23
CA CYS A 215 0.13 -6.96 12.30
C CYS A 215 -0.32 -5.62 12.92
N THR A 216 -1.52 -5.61 13.52
CA THR A 216 -2.01 -4.46 14.29
C THR A 216 -1.45 -4.43 15.72
N PRO A 217 -1.17 -3.24 16.30
CA PRO A 217 -1.36 -1.92 15.72
C PRO A 217 -0.22 -1.53 14.76
N GLY A 218 -0.55 -1.00 13.59
CA GLY A 218 0.40 -0.79 12.50
C GLY A 218 1.52 0.19 12.82
N ARG A 219 1.26 1.19 13.68
CA ARG A 219 2.29 2.15 14.12
C ARG A 219 3.33 1.54 15.08
N PHE A 220 3.15 0.31 15.58
CA PHE A 220 4.20 -0.39 16.32
C PHE A 220 5.32 -0.86 15.36
N LEU A 221 4.96 -1.21 14.13
CA LEU A 221 5.91 -1.60 13.10
C LEU A 221 6.53 -0.41 12.39
N LEU A 222 5.76 0.67 12.22
CA LEU A 222 6.15 1.89 11.53
C LEU A 222 5.70 3.11 12.34
N PRO A 223 6.48 3.47 13.38
CA PRO A 223 6.09 4.52 14.34
C PRO A 223 6.14 5.94 13.75
N GLY A 224 6.89 6.15 12.67
CA GLY A 224 7.08 7.48 12.08
C GLY A 224 7.55 8.49 13.12
N GLU A 225 6.95 9.67 13.14
CA GLU A 225 7.25 10.74 14.11
C GLU A 225 6.81 10.45 15.55
N LYS A 226 6.13 9.33 15.81
CA LYS A 226 5.62 8.96 17.14
C LYS A 226 6.51 7.99 17.89
N GLU A 227 7.70 7.71 17.36
CA GLU A 227 8.70 6.87 18.03
C GLU A 227 9.02 7.41 19.43
N GLY A 228 9.03 6.51 20.43
CA GLY A 228 9.24 6.88 21.83
C GLY A 228 8.03 7.54 22.53
N SER A 229 6.90 7.75 21.85
CA SER A 229 5.69 8.30 22.46
C SER A 229 5.01 7.29 23.39
N PRO A 230 4.50 7.70 24.57
CA PRO A 230 3.73 6.82 25.47
C PRO A 230 2.49 6.18 24.83
N VAL A 231 1.95 6.79 23.75
CA VAL A 231 0.81 6.26 23.00
C VAL A 231 1.14 4.96 22.26
N LEU A 232 2.43 4.65 22.06
CA LEU A 232 2.92 3.40 21.49
C LEU A 232 3.47 2.42 22.54
N THR A 233 3.27 2.73 23.83
CA THR A 233 3.76 1.91 24.94
C THR A 233 2.59 1.16 25.59
N PHE A 234 1.90 0.33 24.81
CA PHE A 234 0.88 -0.58 25.31
C PHE A 234 1.00 -1.98 24.71
N ALA A 235 0.38 -2.96 25.34
CA ALA A 235 0.40 -4.35 24.88
C ALA A 235 -0.90 -5.08 25.27
N PRO A 236 -1.33 -6.12 24.55
CA PRO A 236 -2.53 -6.88 24.89
C PRO A 236 -2.28 -7.76 26.13
N LEU A 237 -3.07 -7.58 27.19
CA LEU A 237 -2.97 -8.35 28.42
C LEU A 237 -4.25 -9.16 28.68
N PRO A 238 -4.15 -10.37 29.25
CA PRO A 238 -5.33 -11.11 29.72
C PRO A 238 -6.15 -10.26 30.68
N LYS A 239 -7.48 -10.27 30.51
CA LYS A 239 -8.39 -9.49 31.34
C LYS A 239 -8.51 -10.11 32.75
N PRO A 240 -8.19 -9.37 33.82
CA PRO A 240 -8.50 -9.80 35.19
C PRO A 240 -10.01 -9.86 35.42
N SER A 241 -10.46 -10.67 36.38
CA SER A 241 -11.88 -10.78 36.76
C SER A 241 -12.46 -9.43 37.21
N ASP A 242 -11.72 -8.68 38.02
CA ASP A 242 -12.05 -7.31 38.44
C ASP A 242 -10.79 -6.42 38.37
N PRO A 243 -10.55 -5.70 37.26
CA PRO A 243 -9.34 -4.89 37.10
C PRO A 243 -9.40 -3.60 37.94
N PRO A 244 -8.51 -3.42 38.93
CA PRO A 244 -8.50 -2.23 39.78
C PRO A 244 -8.34 -0.93 38.99
N ARG A 245 -8.93 0.18 39.46
CA ARG A 245 -8.94 1.46 38.72
C ARG A 245 -7.57 2.01 38.34
N LYS A 246 -6.54 1.76 39.15
CA LYS A 246 -5.16 2.25 38.95
C LYS A 246 -4.23 1.13 38.46
N SER A 247 -4.76 0.04 37.94
CA SER A 247 -3.97 -1.10 37.52
C SER A 247 -3.29 -0.89 36.16
N LEU A 248 -2.25 -1.69 35.90
CA LEU A 248 -1.58 -1.76 34.62
C LEU A 248 -2.56 -2.08 33.50
N TRP A 249 -3.51 -3.01 33.71
CA TRP A 249 -4.52 -3.35 32.71
C TRP A 249 -5.35 -2.12 32.28
N ARG A 250 -5.79 -1.30 33.25
CA ARG A 250 -6.54 -0.05 32.97
C ARG A 250 -5.69 1.00 32.26
N GLU A 251 -4.39 1.06 32.57
CA GLU A 251 -3.48 1.95 31.87
C GLU A 251 -3.24 1.51 30.42
N MET A 252 -3.14 0.20 30.15
CA MET A 252 -3.08 -0.33 28.78
C MET A 252 -4.34 0.00 27.98
N GLU A 253 -5.51 -0.15 28.60
CA GLU A 253 -6.81 0.26 28.03
C GLU A 253 -6.82 1.76 27.70
N ARG A 254 -6.38 2.61 28.64
CA ARG A 254 -6.29 4.06 28.42
C ARG A 254 -5.35 4.42 27.26
N ARG A 255 -4.18 3.78 27.17
CA ARG A 255 -3.20 4.01 26.08
C ARG A 255 -3.72 3.54 24.73
N PHE A 256 -4.46 2.42 24.68
CA PHE A 256 -5.14 1.94 23.48
C PHE A 256 -6.22 2.93 22.99
N GLU A 257 -7.03 3.49 23.89
CA GLU A 257 -8.02 4.51 23.50
C GLU A 257 -7.36 5.84 23.11
N ALA A 258 -6.24 6.20 23.74
CA ALA A 258 -5.42 7.33 23.31
C ALA A 258 -4.85 7.11 21.90
N TYR A 259 -4.42 5.89 21.59
CA TYR A 259 -3.96 5.51 20.26
C TYR A 259 -5.05 5.68 19.19
N LYS A 260 -6.25 5.16 19.45
CA LYS A 260 -7.41 5.32 18.55
C LYS A 260 -7.75 6.80 18.32
N SER A 261 -7.83 7.58 19.38
CA SER A 261 -8.30 8.98 19.33
C SER A 261 -7.25 9.97 18.82
N GLN A 262 -5.96 9.75 19.12
CA GLN A 262 -4.89 10.70 18.81
C GLN A 262 -4.02 10.30 17.62
N ILE A 263 -4.01 9.03 17.22
CA ILE A 263 -3.17 8.53 16.12
C ILE A 263 -4.04 8.07 14.95
N VAL A 264 -4.95 7.13 15.19
CA VAL A 264 -5.75 6.53 14.12
C VAL A 264 -6.73 7.55 13.55
N LYS A 265 -7.57 8.15 14.41
CA LYS A 265 -8.61 9.10 13.98
C LYS A 265 -8.07 10.30 13.19
N PRO A 266 -7.02 11.02 13.63
CA PRO A 266 -6.50 12.17 12.87
C PRO A 266 -5.94 11.76 11.51
N PHE A 267 -5.21 10.63 11.43
CA PHE A 267 -4.68 10.15 10.15
C PHE A 267 -5.79 9.93 9.11
N PHE A 268 -6.87 9.26 9.51
CA PHE A 268 -8.00 9.00 8.61
C PHE A 268 -8.72 10.28 8.20
N ARG A 269 -8.92 11.21 9.15
CA ARG A 269 -9.55 12.50 8.87
C ARG A 269 -8.73 13.35 7.90
N ASP A 270 -7.42 13.43 8.12
CA ASP A 270 -6.57 14.43 7.48
C ASP A 270 -6.04 13.96 6.11
N HIS A 271 -5.84 12.65 5.95
CA HIS A 271 -5.32 12.07 4.70
C HIS A 271 -6.38 11.24 3.97
N PHE A 272 -6.95 10.23 4.62
CA PHE A 272 -7.80 9.24 3.95
C PHE A 272 -9.11 9.81 3.41
N SER A 273 -9.76 10.71 4.16
CA SER A 273 -11.02 11.35 3.76
C SER A 273 -10.93 12.16 2.45
N ARG A 274 -9.70 12.49 2.02
CA ARG A 274 -9.42 13.28 0.83
C ARG A 274 -9.06 12.43 -0.38
N ILE A 275 -8.96 11.11 -0.25
CA ILE A 275 -8.58 10.21 -1.34
C ILE A 275 -9.76 10.00 -2.30
N ASP A 276 -9.53 10.23 -3.59
CA ASP A 276 -10.53 10.02 -4.65
C ASP A 276 -10.39 8.61 -5.26
N ARG A 277 -9.15 8.14 -5.37
CA ARG A 277 -8.77 6.87 -6.01
C ARG A 277 -7.79 6.13 -5.12
N GLN A 278 -7.92 4.82 -5.00
CA GLN A 278 -7.03 4.02 -4.15
C GLN A 278 -6.43 2.86 -4.95
N VAL A 279 -5.14 2.62 -4.77
CA VAL A 279 -4.49 1.35 -5.15
C VAL A 279 -3.96 0.65 -3.91
N VAL A 280 -4.28 -0.63 -3.76
CA VAL A 280 -3.81 -1.52 -2.71
C VAL A 280 -2.90 -2.56 -3.34
N LEU A 281 -1.61 -2.42 -3.13
CA LEU A 281 -0.59 -3.33 -3.63
C LEU A 281 -0.49 -4.55 -2.71
N VAL A 282 -0.49 -5.75 -3.29
CA VAL A 282 -0.52 -7.02 -2.55
C VAL A 282 0.54 -7.97 -3.10
N ASP A 283 1.42 -8.47 -2.23
CA ASP A 283 2.36 -9.54 -2.58
C ASP A 283 1.69 -10.92 -2.40
N ALA A 284 0.79 -11.26 -3.33
CA ALA A 284 0.08 -12.54 -3.28
C ALA A 284 1.02 -13.74 -3.48
N LEU A 285 2.09 -13.58 -4.28
CA LEU A 285 3.08 -14.65 -4.50
C LEU A 285 3.86 -14.95 -3.22
N GLY A 286 4.23 -13.91 -2.46
CA GLY A 286 4.81 -14.03 -1.12
C GLY A 286 3.92 -14.80 -0.15
N ALA A 287 2.62 -14.47 -0.11
CA ALA A 287 1.66 -15.18 0.75
C ALA A 287 1.48 -16.65 0.34
N ILE A 288 1.42 -16.95 -0.98
CA ILE A 288 1.32 -18.33 -1.47
C ILE A 288 2.55 -19.15 -1.07
N HIS A 289 3.75 -18.55 -1.19
CA HIS A 289 5.00 -19.20 -0.79
C HIS A 289 5.12 -19.41 0.72
N ALA A 290 4.62 -18.47 1.53
CA ALA A 290 4.61 -18.59 2.99
C ALA A 290 3.60 -19.62 3.52
N GLY A 291 2.64 -20.05 2.69
CA GLY A 291 1.73 -21.16 2.97
C GLY A 291 0.32 -20.76 3.44
N PRO A 292 -0.49 -21.75 3.87
CA PRO A 292 -1.91 -21.56 4.13
C PRO A 292 -2.26 -20.50 5.17
N ALA A 293 -1.55 -20.48 6.29
CA ALA A 293 -1.79 -19.51 7.35
C ALA A 293 -1.59 -18.07 6.86
N ALA A 294 -0.53 -17.79 6.10
CA ALA A 294 -0.23 -16.45 5.58
C ALA A 294 -1.28 -15.97 4.57
N MET A 295 -1.82 -16.86 3.75
CA MET A 295 -2.85 -16.52 2.78
C MET A 295 -4.22 -16.30 3.40
N GLU A 296 -4.62 -17.11 4.38
CA GLU A 296 -5.86 -16.87 5.12
C GLU A 296 -5.78 -15.56 5.91
N ASP A 297 -4.61 -15.27 6.49
CA ASP A 297 -4.34 -13.99 7.14
C ASP A 297 -4.44 -12.81 6.15
N LEU A 298 -3.85 -12.94 4.95
CA LEU A 298 -3.99 -11.96 3.87
C LEU A 298 -5.47 -11.76 3.48
N ARG A 299 -6.23 -12.85 3.31
CA ARG A 299 -7.66 -12.80 2.96
C ARG A 299 -8.47 -12.02 4.00
N ARG A 300 -8.27 -12.30 5.29
CA ARG A 300 -8.93 -11.58 6.39
C ARG A 300 -8.54 -10.11 6.39
N THR A 301 -7.25 -9.83 6.26
CA THR A 301 -6.70 -8.47 6.18
C THR A 301 -7.36 -7.65 5.06
N MET A 302 -7.53 -8.22 3.87
CA MET A 302 -8.22 -7.52 2.77
C MET A 302 -9.71 -7.30 3.04
N ALA A 303 -10.39 -8.22 3.71
CA ALA A 303 -11.77 -8.04 4.11
C ALA A 303 -11.93 -6.89 5.12
N ASP A 304 -10.99 -6.76 6.05
CA ASP A 304 -10.96 -5.67 7.04
C ASP A 304 -10.68 -4.32 6.37
N ILE A 305 -9.68 -4.27 5.47
CA ILE A 305 -9.39 -3.09 4.65
C ILE A 305 -10.61 -2.67 3.85
N LEU A 306 -11.31 -3.58 3.19
CA LEU A 306 -12.49 -3.23 2.40
C LEU A 306 -13.68 -2.76 3.26
N THR A 307 -13.75 -3.22 4.51
CA THR A 307 -14.72 -2.70 5.48
C THR A 307 -14.42 -1.24 5.83
N ALA A 308 -13.14 -0.82 5.84
CA ALA A 308 -12.71 0.57 5.99
C ALA A 308 -13.27 1.51 4.92
N PHE A 309 -13.46 1.02 3.71
CA PHE A 309 -13.91 1.81 2.57
C PHE A 309 -15.44 1.92 2.49
N ARG A 310 -16.20 1.39 3.47
CA ARG A 310 -17.67 1.44 3.48
C ARG A 310 -18.19 2.74 4.12
N PRO A 311 -18.86 3.63 3.36
CA PRO A 311 -19.67 4.69 3.93
C PRO A 311 -20.89 4.07 4.64
N GLY A 312 -21.22 4.50 5.86
CA GLY A 312 -22.43 4.03 6.58
C GLY A 312 -22.26 2.74 7.39
N GLY A 313 -21.24 1.91 7.10
CA GLY A 313 -21.01 0.63 7.78
C GLY A 313 -20.49 0.77 9.21
N ASN A 314 -19.63 1.76 9.45
CA ASN A 314 -19.16 2.12 10.78
C ASN A 314 -19.71 3.52 11.11
N ALA A 315 -20.45 3.64 12.21
CA ALA A 315 -21.00 4.92 12.68
C ALA A 315 -19.89 5.96 12.86
N PHE A 316 -18.70 5.50 13.28
CA PHE A 316 -17.49 6.31 13.40
C PHE A 316 -17.03 6.91 12.05
N LEU A 317 -16.83 6.10 11.02
CA LEU A 317 -16.35 6.55 9.70
C LEU A 317 -17.34 7.46 9.00
N SER A 318 -18.62 7.15 9.15
CA SER A 318 -19.71 7.94 8.57
C SER A 318 -19.72 9.36 9.10
N SER A 319 -19.37 9.56 10.38
CA SER A 319 -19.21 10.89 10.98
C SER A 319 -17.94 11.63 10.53
N LEU A 320 -16.88 10.90 10.17
CA LEU A 320 -15.56 11.47 9.86
C LEU A 320 -15.39 11.85 8.38
N LEU A 321 -16.03 11.11 7.47
CA LEU A 321 -15.80 11.23 6.03
C LEU A 321 -16.68 12.30 5.34
N LEU A 322 -17.56 13.00 6.07
CA LEU A 322 -18.39 14.11 5.56
C LEU A 322 -19.10 13.81 4.21
N GLY A 323 -19.36 12.53 3.92
CA GLY A 323 -20.00 12.08 2.68
C GLY A 323 -19.09 11.92 1.44
N LYS A 324 -17.78 12.22 1.51
CA LYS A 324 -16.86 11.94 0.38
C LYS A 324 -16.54 10.45 0.29
N ARG A 325 -16.58 9.91 -0.92
CA ARG A 325 -16.39 8.48 -1.20
C ARG A 325 -15.21 8.30 -2.14
N VAL A 326 -14.39 7.28 -1.86
CA VAL A 326 -13.40 6.77 -2.83
C VAL A 326 -14.17 6.23 -4.03
N GLU A 327 -13.94 6.81 -5.21
CA GLU A 327 -14.68 6.46 -6.43
C GLU A 327 -14.20 5.13 -7.01
N LYS A 328 -12.89 4.88 -6.97
CA LYS A 328 -12.28 3.64 -7.50
C LYS A 328 -11.22 3.05 -6.59
N ILE A 329 -11.24 1.73 -6.45
CA ILE A 329 -10.27 0.95 -5.66
C ILE A 329 -9.68 -0.16 -6.52
N LEU A 330 -8.36 -0.16 -6.68
CA LEU A 330 -7.63 -1.17 -7.42
C LEU A 330 -6.85 -2.08 -6.47
N PHE A 331 -7.13 -3.38 -6.51
CA PHE A 331 -6.28 -4.40 -5.87
C PHE A 331 -5.28 -4.94 -6.89
N ALA A 332 -4.00 -4.70 -6.64
CA ALA A 332 -2.94 -5.02 -7.57
C ALA A 332 -1.99 -6.06 -6.97
N ALA A 333 -2.06 -7.30 -7.48
CA ALA A 333 -1.09 -8.34 -7.19
C ALA A 333 0.23 -7.98 -7.85
N THR A 334 1.25 -7.64 -7.06
CA THR A 334 2.53 -7.16 -7.59
C THR A 334 3.48 -8.31 -7.95
N LYS A 335 4.63 -7.96 -8.55
CA LYS A 335 5.69 -8.91 -8.93
C LYS A 335 5.23 -9.97 -9.94
N ALA A 336 4.27 -9.62 -10.81
CA ALA A 336 3.79 -10.53 -11.84
C ALA A 336 4.90 -10.98 -12.82
N ASP A 337 6.01 -10.25 -12.90
CA ASP A 337 7.20 -10.62 -13.66
C ASP A 337 7.94 -11.82 -13.06
N HIS A 338 7.68 -12.19 -11.80
CA HIS A 338 8.19 -13.44 -11.23
C HIS A 338 7.49 -14.69 -11.80
N LEU A 339 6.49 -14.50 -12.66
CA LEU A 339 5.76 -15.55 -13.35
C LEU A 339 5.84 -15.35 -14.87
N HIS A 340 5.89 -16.46 -15.59
CA HIS A 340 5.64 -16.45 -17.03
C HIS A 340 4.22 -15.97 -17.33
N HIS A 341 4.00 -15.25 -18.44
CA HIS A 341 2.70 -14.68 -18.80
C HIS A 341 1.55 -15.69 -18.81
N SER A 342 1.81 -16.96 -19.10
CA SER A 342 0.82 -18.05 -19.08
C SER A 342 0.13 -18.21 -17.72
N GLN A 343 0.72 -17.70 -16.63
CA GLN A 343 0.17 -17.75 -15.28
C GLN A 343 -0.42 -16.42 -14.78
N HIS A 344 -0.28 -15.32 -15.51
CA HIS A 344 -0.73 -13.98 -15.06
C HIS A 344 -2.24 -13.91 -14.83
N ALA A 345 -3.01 -14.58 -15.70
CA ALA A 345 -4.47 -14.65 -15.56
C ALA A 345 -4.88 -15.43 -14.30
N ARG A 346 -4.14 -16.49 -13.94
CA ARG A 346 -4.36 -17.28 -12.72
C ARG A 346 -4.08 -16.43 -11.47
N LEU A 347 -3.00 -15.65 -11.47
CA LEU A 347 -2.70 -14.70 -10.40
C LEU A 347 -3.80 -13.63 -10.25
N THR A 348 -4.32 -13.09 -11.36
CA THR A 348 -5.47 -12.17 -11.32
C THR A 348 -6.71 -12.84 -10.76
N ALA A 349 -7.03 -14.07 -11.17
CA ALA A 349 -8.17 -14.82 -10.65
C ALA A 349 -8.06 -15.10 -9.14
N ILE A 350 -6.85 -15.39 -8.65
CA ILE A 350 -6.58 -15.54 -7.20
C ILE A 350 -6.84 -14.22 -6.48
N MET A 351 -6.34 -13.10 -7.01
CA MET A 351 -6.58 -11.76 -6.44
C MET A 351 -8.08 -11.39 -6.42
N GLU A 352 -8.81 -11.73 -7.47
CA GLU A 352 -10.27 -11.57 -7.53
C GLU A 352 -11.01 -12.44 -6.52
N ALA A 353 -10.59 -13.69 -6.35
CA ALA A 353 -11.21 -14.61 -5.39
C ALA A 353 -10.96 -14.16 -3.94
N LEU A 354 -9.73 -13.71 -3.65
CA LEU A 354 -9.33 -13.12 -2.39
C LEU A 354 -10.16 -11.89 -2.00
N THR A 355 -10.51 -11.07 -2.98
CA THR A 355 -11.29 -9.84 -2.76
C THR A 355 -12.80 -10.04 -2.95
N ARG A 356 -13.26 -11.21 -3.42
CA ARG A 356 -14.66 -11.46 -3.81
C ARG A 356 -15.68 -11.07 -2.74
N GLU A 357 -15.57 -11.65 -1.55
CA GLU A 357 -16.52 -11.40 -0.45
C GLU A 357 -16.62 -9.93 -0.07
N ALA A 358 -15.51 -9.22 -0.20
CA ALA A 358 -15.40 -7.84 0.20
C ALA A 358 -15.72 -6.87 -0.96
N ARG A 359 -15.51 -7.31 -2.21
CA ARG A 359 -15.94 -6.66 -3.45
C ARG A 359 -17.46 -6.66 -3.58
N ASP A 360 -18.10 -7.78 -3.28
CA ASP A 360 -19.56 -7.91 -3.27
C ASP A 360 -20.18 -6.94 -2.25
N ARG A 361 -19.50 -6.73 -1.12
CA ARG A 361 -19.86 -5.73 -0.10
C ARG A 361 -19.55 -4.28 -0.52
N ALA A 362 -18.43 -4.02 -1.20
CA ALA A 362 -18.00 -2.67 -1.61
C ALA A 362 -18.80 -2.11 -2.79
N ARG A 363 -19.23 -2.96 -3.74
CA ARG A 363 -20.10 -2.56 -4.86
C ARG A 363 -21.42 -1.95 -4.36
N PHE A 364 -21.92 -2.42 -3.22
CA PHE A 364 -23.12 -1.88 -2.56
C PHE A 364 -22.94 -0.45 -2.04
N ALA A 365 -21.70 0.02 -1.87
CA ALA A 365 -21.36 1.36 -1.40
C ALA A 365 -21.10 2.39 -2.52
N GLY A 366 -21.07 1.95 -3.79
CA GLY A 366 -20.93 2.80 -4.98
C GLY A 366 -19.49 3.04 -5.45
N ALA A 367 -18.49 2.35 -4.90
CA ALA A 367 -17.11 2.39 -5.41
C ALA A 367 -16.89 1.35 -6.51
N GLU A 368 -16.23 1.73 -7.61
CA GLU A 368 -15.79 0.78 -8.63
C GLU A 368 -14.52 0.06 -8.17
N THR A 369 -14.56 -1.27 -8.15
CA THR A 369 -13.45 -2.09 -7.68
C THR A 369 -12.85 -2.91 -8.81
N GLY A 370 -11.54 -2.86 -8.99
CA GLY A 370 -10.78 -3.67 -9.93
C GLY A 370 -9.79 -4.59 -9.23
N ALA A 371 -9.43 -5.70 -9.87
CA ALA A 371 -8.29 -6.53 -9.47
C ALA A 371 -7.42 -6.81 -10.70
N MET A 372 -6.10 -6.78 -10.54
CA MET A 372 -5.17 -7.09 -11.62
C MET A 372 -3.84 -7.61 -11.09
N SER A 373 -3.12 -8.36 -11.92
CA SER A 373 -1.70 -8.67 -11.67
C SER A 373 -0.82 -7.67 -12.43
N ILE A 374 0.16 -7.09 -11.76
CA ILE A 374 1.06 -6.07 -12.32
C ILE A 374 2.52 -6.34 -11.94
N ALA A 375 3.43 -5.77 -12.70
CA ALA A 375 4.80 -5.54 -12.27
C ALA A 375 5.14 -4.08 -12.54
N ALA A 376 5.32 -3.29 -11.47
CA ALA A 376 5.67 -1.87 -11.61
C ALA A 376 7.03 -1.68 -12.28
N LEU A 377 7.97 -2.57 -12.00
CA LEU A 377 9.24 -2.66 -12.69
C LEU A 377 9.46 -4.14 -13.02
N ARG A 378 9.72 -4.44 -14.29
CA ARG A 378 10.04 -5.79 -14.74
C ARG A 378 11.53 -6.06 -14.48
N ALA A 379 11.82 -7.02 -13.61
CA ALA A 379 13.18 -7.45 -13.26
C ALA A 379 13.61 -8.75 -13.96
N THR A 380 12.69 -9.42 -14.64
CA THR A 380 12.91 -10.72 -15.27
C THR A 380 12.59 -10.72 -16.77
N VAL A 381 13.09 -11.71 -17.48
CA VAL A 381 12.70 -12.06 -18.85
C VAL A 381 12.05 -13.45 -18.88
N GLU A 382 11.20 -13.69 -19.86
CA GLU A 382 10.51 -14.99 -20.01
C GLU A 382 11.37 -15.94 -20.85
N GLU A 383 11.39 -17.22 -20.48
CA GLU A 383 12.18 -18.25 -21.15
C GLU A 383 11.53 -19.62 -21.02
N THR A 384 11.53 -20.42 -22.09
CA THR A 384 10.99 -21.80 -22.05
C THR A 384 12.13 -22.81 -22.19
N LEU A 385 12.35 -23.60 -21.13
CA LEU A 385 13.47 -24.54 -21.03
C LEU A 385 13.00 -26.01 -21.10
N PRO A 386 13.74 -26.92 -21.75
CA PRO A 386 13.48 -28.34 -21.65
C PRO A 386 13.98 -28.89 -20.31
N HIS A 387 13.15 -29.68 -19.61
CA HIS A 387 13.48 -30.36 -18.36
C HIS A 387 12.68 -31.67 -18.25
N ASP A 388 13.34 -32.80 -18.00
CA ASP A 388 12.72 -34.13 -17.87
C ASP A 388 11.70 -34.48 -18.98
N GLY A 389 12.07 -34.16 -20.23
CA GLY A 389 11.22 -34.42 -21.41
C GLY A 389 10.02 -33.49 -21.57
N ARG A 390 9.86 -32.48 -20.70
CA ARG A 390 8.82 -31.44 -20.77
C ARG A 390 9.41 -30.07 -21.06
N ARG A 391 8.59 -29.15 -21.53
CA ARG A 391 8.93 -27.74 -21.69
C ARG A 391 8.38 -26.99 -20.49
N LEU A 392 9.24 -26.31 -19.74
CA LEU A 392 8.89 -25.52 -18.58
C LEU A 392 8.93 -24.04 -18.93
N ASP A 393 7.85 -23.34 -18.62
CA ASP A 393 7.71 -21.89 -18.74
C ASP A 393 8.34 -21.21 -17.53
N CYS A 394 9.56 -20.72 -17.71
CA CYS A 394 10.39 -20.12 -16.67
C CYS A 394 10.47 -18.60 -16.80
N VAL A 395 10.98 -17.97 -15.76
CA VAL A 395 11.48 -16.60 -15.79
C VAL A 395 12.96 -16.58 -15.45
N ARG A 396 13.74 -15.73 -16.12
CA ARG A 396 15.17 -15.55 -15.86
C ARG A 396 15.45 -14.14 -15.37
N GLY A 397 16.32 -14.03 -14.37
CA GLY A 397 16.78 -12.75 -13.85
C GLY A 397 17.96 -12.94 -12.91
N THR A 398 18.48 -11.83 -12.41
CA THR A 398 19.54 -11.87 -11.40
C THR A 398 18.94 -12.08 -10.02
N LEU A 399 19.34 -13.14 -9.32
CA LEU A 399 18.85 -13.42 -7.98
C LEU A 399 19.41 -12.41 -6.96
N LEU A 400 18.65 -12.12 -5.91
CA LEU A 400 19.17 -11.48 -4.71
C LEU A 400 19.70 -12.54 -3.75
N THR A 401 20.81 -12.23 -3.11
CA THR A 401 21.31 -12.98 -1.93
C THR A 401 20.55 -12.56 -0.67
N ASP A 402 20.73 -13.31 0.42
CA ASP A 402 20.01 -13.07 1.68
C ASP A 402 20.30 -11.69 2.29
N ASP A 403 21.52 -11.18 2.10
CA ASP A 403 21.94 -9.83 2.49
C ASP A 403 21.39 -8.72 1.57
N GLY A 404 20.60 -9.08 0.55
CA GLY A 404 19.98 -8.14 -0.39
C GLY A 404 20.94 -7.63 -1.47
N THR A 405 22.14 -8.22 -1.60
CA THR A 405 23.06 -7.89 -2.68
C THR A 405 22.75 -8.68 -3.96
N ARG A 406 23.35 -8.27 -5.07
CA ARG A 406 23.15 -8.89 -6.38
C ARG A 406 23.89 -10.22 -6.44
N GLY A 407 23.15 -11.30 -6.68
CA GLY A 407 23.67 -12.65 -6.88
C GLY A 407 23.86 -13.03 -8.35
N ARG A 408 23.77 -14.34 -8.63
CA ARG A 408 23.92 -14.89 -9.98
C ARG A 408 22.64 -14.78 -10.81
N GLU A 409 22.79 -14.80 -12.12
CA GLU A 409 21.65 -14.97 -13.03
C GLU A 409 21.18 -16.43 -13.01
N ALA A 410 19.86 -16.64 -12.98
CA ALA A 410 19.26 -17.96 -13.01
C ALA A 410 17.89 -17.92 -13.70
N ALA A 411 17.57 -18.99 -14.43
CA ALA A 411 16.22 -19.29 -14.85
C ALA A 411 15.51 -20.07 -13.73
N PHE A 412 14.25 -19.73 -13.49
CA PHE A 412 13.47 -20.25 -12.37
C PHE A 412 12.06 -20.62 -12.83
N TYR A 413 11.65 -21.83 -12.46
CA TYR A 413 10.30 -22.31 -12.61
C TYR A 413 9.62 -22.25 -11.23
N PRO A 414 8.66 -21.33 -11.00
CA PRO A 414 8.05 -21.13 -9.69
C PRO A 414 7.04 -22.22 -9.31
N GLY A 415 6.77 -23.19 -10.18
CA GLY A 415 5.62 -24.08 -10.09
C GLY A 415 4.39 -23.50 -10.80
N GLU A 416 3.31 -24.28 -10.87
CA GLU A 416 2.04 -23.84 -11.45
C GLU A 416 1.07 -23.32 -10.40
N LEU A 417 0.59 -22.10 -10.59
CA LEU A 417 -0.61 -21.63 -9.91
C LEU A 417 -1.82 -22.45 -10.37
N PRO A 418 -2.72 -22.84 -9.45
CA PRO A 418 -3.93 -23.57 -9.83
C PRO A 418 -4.84 -22.70 -10.70
N GLN A 419 -5.53 -23.33 -11.64
CA GLN A 419 -6.51 -22.65 -12.48
C GLN A 419 -7.72 -22.18 -11.67
N ASP A 420 -8.14 -22.97 -10.69
CA ASP A 420 -9.20 -22.63 -9.74
C ASP A 420 -8.60 -22.11 -8.42
N PRO A 421 -8.82 -20.82 -8.08
CA PRO A 421 -8.39 -20.25 -6.81
C PRO A 421 -8.89 -20.98 -5.57
N ALA A 422 -10.02 -21.69 -5.64
CA ALA A 422 -10.57 -22.43 -4.51
C ALA A 422 -9.62 -23.52 -4.00
N ARG A 423 -8.73 -24.03 -4.85
CA ARG A 423 -7.69 -25.00 -4.45
C ARG A 423 -6.63 -24.42 -3.50
N LEU A 424 -6.47 -23.10 -3.46
CA LEU A 424 -5.65 -22.42 -2.45
C LEU A 424 -6.51 -21.96 -1.28
N LEU A 425 -7.64 -21.32 -1.58
CA LEU A 425 -8.45 -20.65 -0.55
C LEU A 425 -9.21 -21.61 0.36
N GLY A 426 -9.63 -22.78 -0.13
CA GLY A 426 -10.30 -23.82 0.66
C GLY A 426 -9.39 -24.35 1.77
N PRO A 427 -8.22 -24.94 1.44
CA PRO A 427 -7.27 -25.40 2.45
C PRO A 427 -6.80 -24.30 3.41
N ALA A 428 -6.62 -23.06 2.93
CA ALA A 428 -6.31 -21.91 3.79
C ALA A 428 -7.36 -21.71 4.90
N ARG A 429 -8.65 -21.78 4.52
CA ARG A 429 -9.79 -21.60 5.44
C ARG A 429 -9.95 -22.76 6.40
N GLU A 430 -9.65 -23.97 5.95
CA GLU A 430 -9.70 -25.20 6.74
C GLU A 430 -8.51 -25.36 7.69
N GLY A 431 -7.52 -24.45 7.61
CA GLY A 431 -6.36 -24.45 8.50
C GLY A 431 -5.33 -25.51 8.15
N ALA A 432 -5.19 -25.86 6.87
CA ALA A 432 -4.15 -26.77 6.40
C ALA A 432 -2.75 -26.28 6.82
N GLU A 433 -1.84 -27.19 7.17
CA GLU A 433 -0.46 -26.82 7.52
C GLU A 433 0.43 -26.63 6.28
N SER A 434 0.09 -27.31 5.17
CA SER A 434 0.81 -27.23 3.91
C SER A 434 -0.15 -27.37 2.71
N TRP A 435 0.30 -26.91 1.54
CA TRP A 435 -0.37 -27.17 0.26
C TRP A 435 0.66 -27.33 -0.85
N LEU A 436 0.18 -27.81 -2.01
CA LEU A 436 0.95 -27.90 -3.25
C LEU A 436 2.25 -28.73 -3.13
N ASP A 437 2.36 -29.63 -2.16
CA ASP A 437 3.57 -30.45 -1.92
C ASP A 437 4.90 -29.66 -1.86
N ASN A 438 4.84 -28.36 -1.52
CA ASN A 438 5.96 -27.40 -1.60
C ASN A 438 6.52 -27.14 -3.02
N ASP A 439 5.78 -27.49 -4.08
CA ASP A 439 6.19 -27.28 -5.47
C ASP A 439 6.21 -25.79 -5.88
N TYR A 440 5.58 -24.91 -5.08
CA TYR A 440 5.56 -23.48 -5.35
C TYR A 440 6.60 -22.73 -4.53
N ALA A 441 7.66 -22.30 -5.21
CA ALA A 441 8.72 -21.47 -4.62
C ALA A 441 8.78 -20.13 -5.33
N ILE A 442 9.12 -19.07 -4.60
CA ILE A 442 9.43 -17.77 -5.20
C ILE A 442 10.89 -17.43 -4.96
N MET A 443 11.51 -16.86 -5.98
CA MET A 443 12.83 -16.26 -5.87
C MET A 443 12.70 -14.74 -5.75
N ARG A 444 13.70 -14.13 -5.12
CA ARG A 444 13.85 -12.67 -5.08
C ARG A 444 14.80 -12.26 -6.18
N PHE A 445 14.35 -11.39 -7.08
CA PHE A 445 15.19 -10.86 -8.16
C PHE A 445 15.70 -9.45 -7.85
N ALA A 446 16.92 -9.16 -8.27
CA ALA A 446 17.48 -7.81 -8.29
C ALA A 446 16.90 -7.05 -9.49
N PRO A 447 16.80 -5.71 -9.45
CA PRO A 447 16.38 -4.94 -10.62
C PRO A 447 17.30 -5.24 -11.82
N ALA A 448 16.76 -5.27 -13.03
CA ALA A 448 17.59 -5.42 -14.22
C ALA A 448 18.34 -4.11 -14.52
N ALA A 449 19.56 -4.18 -15.06
CA ALA A 449 20.21 -3.00 -15.63
C ALA A 449 19.40 -2.54 -16.86
N LEU A 450 18.99 -1.27 -16.87
CA LEU A 450 18.09 -0.73 -17.87
C LEU A 450 18.86 0.06 -18.92
N SER A 451 18.50 -0.14 -20.18
CA SER A 451 18.83 0.77 -21.28
C SER A 451 17.52 1.34 -21.81
N LEU A 452 17.20 2.56 -21.38
CA LEU A 452 15.95 3.24 -21.73
C LEU A 452 16.14 4.07 -22.99
N LYS A 453 15.21 3.96 -23.93
CA LYS A 453 15.15 4.86 -25.09
C LYS A 453 14.54 6.20 -24.67
N PRO A 454 14.89 7.32 -25.34
CA PRO A 454 14.24 8.60 -25.08
C PRO A 454 12.71 8.48 -25.19
N GLY A 455 12.00 9.00 -24.19
CA GLY A 455 10.53 8.95 -24.13
C GLY A 455 9.93 7.62 -23.65
N GLU A 456 10.75 6.61 -23.31
CA GLU A 456 10.30 5.37 -22.68
C GLU A 456 10.64 5.35 -21.18
N GLY A 457 9.61 5.27 -20.33
CA GLY A 457 9.79 4.96 -18.91
C GLY A 457 10.27 3.52 -18.66
N PRO A 458 10.51 3.15 -17.39
CA PRO A 458 10.96 1.82 -17.00
C PRO A 458 10.00 0.70 -17.46
N PRO A 459 10.51 -0.49 -17.84
CA PRO A 459 9.67 -1.58 -18.32
C PRO A 459 8.74 -2.10 -17.22
N HIS A 460 7.48 -2.34 -17.57
CA HIS A 460 6.44 -2.77 -16.63
C HIS A 460 5.54 -3.84 -17.24
N ILE A 461 4.66 -4.41 -16.42
CA ILE A 461 3.56 -5.28 -16.84
C ILE A 461 2.25 -4.65 -16.34
N ARG A 462 1.41 -4.23 -17.28
CA ARG A 462 0.04 -3.71 -17.04
C ARG A 462 -0.06 -2.47 -16.13
N LEU A 463 1.04 -1.72 -15.95
CA LEU A 463 0.99 -0.44 -15.22
C LEU A 463 0.16 0.61 -15.96
N ASP A 464 0.15 0.54 -17.28
CA ASP A 464 -0.70 1.32 -18.18
C ASP A 464 -2.19 1.02 -17.99
N ARG A 465 -2.57 -0.25 -17.86
CA ARG A 465 -3.94 -0.64 -17.48
C ARG A 465 -4.31 -0.16 -16.08
N ALA A 466 -3.37 -0.22 -15.12
CA ALA A 466 -3.59 0.31 -13.78
C ALA A 466 -3.87 1.82 -13.83
N ALA A 467 -3.07 2.59 -14.58
CA ALA A 467 -3.29 4.01 -14.80
C ALA A 467 -4.64 4.26 -15.49
N GLN A 468 -4.99 3.49 -16.52
CA GLN A 468 -6.28 3.61 -17.19
C GLN A 468 -7.45 3.41 -16.23
N PHE A 469 -7.40 2.39 -15.37
CA PHE A 469 -8.45 2.16 -14.37
C PHE A 469 -8.54 3.31 -13.37
N LEU A 470 -7.39 3.73 -12.83
CA LEU A 470 -7.32 4.70 -11.72
C LEU A 470 -7.65 6.13 -12.14
N ILE A 471 -7.19 6.58 -13.31
CA ILE A 471 -7.29 7.98 -13.73
C ILE A 471 -7.85 8.18 -15.14
N GLY A 472 -7.96 7.13 -15.95
CA GLY A 472 -8.26 7.24 -17.39
C GLY A 472 -9.60 7.89 -17.74
N ASP A 473 -10.61 7.81 -16.88
CA ASP A 473 -11.91 8.48 -17.07
C ASP A 473 -11.83 10.01 -16.89
N ARG A 474 -10.76 10.51 -16.25
CA ARG A 474 -10.51 11.93 -16.05
C ARG A 474 -9.45 12.47 -17.00
N LEU A 475 -8.87 11.64 -17.86
CA LEU A 475 -7.91 12.05 -18.90
C LEU A 475 -8.64 12.45 -20.16
#